data_AF-A0A937ZUF1-F1
#
_entry.id   AF-A0A937ZUF1-F1
#
_cell.length_a   1.000
_cell.length_b   1.000
_cell.length_c   1.000
_cell.angle_alpha   90.00
_cell.angle_beta   90.00
_cell.angle_gamma   90.00
#
_symmetry.space_group_name_H-M   'P 1'
#
loop_
_entity.id
_entity.type
_entity.pdbx_description
1 polymer ?
#
loop_
_entity_poly.entity_id
_entity_poly.type
_entity_poly.pdbx_seq_one_letter_code
_entity_poly.pdbx_strand_id
1 'polypeptide(L)'
;MSGRVTSGPTAKTPYKRRAGVGIEMTEADIAGWVARFADLGADPNAFRDANDPSRRLKIMWAISPENGGGPAAISRPHPFHMSYIESEPGHHPVLHYHEYAEVFVCLRGQYTIHWGNAGEHKVVLDPYDVLSVPPRLMRSV
;
A
#
# COMPACT_ATOMS: atom_id res chain seq x y z
N MET A 1 -4.36 -44.45 20.72
CA MET A 1 -4.05 -44.48 19.27
C MET A 1 -3.34 -43.18 18.93
N SER A 2 -2.03 -43.25 18.69
CA SER A 2 -1.18 -42.10 18.37
C SER A 2 -1.32 -41.77 16.88
N GLY A 3 -1.90 -40.60 16.58
CA GLY A 3 -2.04 -40.10 15.22
C GLY A 3 -0.72 -39.46 14.75
N ARG A 4 -0.08 -40.09 13.78
CA ARG A 4 1.17 -39.64 13.16
C ARG A 4 0.90 -38.38 12.33
N VAL A 5 1.44 -37.24 12.75
CA VAL A 5 1.47 -36.02 11.94
C VAL A 5 2.44 -36.29 10.77
N THR A 6 1.90 -36.43 9.57
CA THR A 6 2.70 -36.47 8.35
C THR A 6 3.09 -35.05 7.98
N SER A 7 4.36 -34.68 8.18
CA SER A 7 4.91 -33.43 7.65
C SER A 7 4.90 -33.48 6.12
N GLY A 8 4.00 -32.71 5.51
CA GLY A 8 4.02 -32.45 4.06
C GLY A 8 5.32 -31.73 3.65
N PRO A 9 5.66 -31.72 2.36
CA PRO A 9 6.90 -31.11 1.89
C PRO A 9 6.86 -29.60 2.18
N THR A 10 7.76 -29.13 3.05
CA THR A 10 7.98 -27.70 3.29
C THR A 10 8.39 -27.04 1.98
N ALA A 11 7.47 -26.29 1.36
CA ALA A 11 7.77 -25.45 0.22
C ALA A 11 8.93 -24.50 0.59
N LYS A 12 10.05 -24.59 -0.15
CA LYS A 12 11.15 -23.64 0.03
C LYS A 12 10.63 -22.26 -0.32
N THR A 13 10.64 -21.36 0.66
CA THR A 13 10.22 -19.97 0.44
C THR A 13 11.08 -19.34 -0.67
N PRO A 14 10.48 -18.57 -1.61
CA PRO A 14 11.24 -17.84 -2.62
C PRO A 14 12.10 -16.72 -1.98
N TYR A 15 11.80 -16.31 -0.74
CA TYR A 15 12.47 -15.23 -0.05
C TYR A 15 13.82 -15.69 0.52
N LYS A 16 14.88 -15.57 -0.29
CA LYS A 16 16.24 -15.96 0.10
C LYS A 16 17.02 -14.76 0.66
N ARG A 17 17.52 -14.89 1.88
CA ARG A 17 18.57 -14.01 2.41
C ARG A 17 19.92 -14.62 2.07
N ARG A 18 20.87 -13.81 1.58
CA ARG A 18 22.22 -14.25 1.22
C ARG A 18 23.23 -13.46 2.01
N ALA A 19 24.16 -14.15 2.67
CA ALA A 19 25.38 -13.55 3.19
C ALA A 19 26.46 -13.57 2.09
N GLY A 20 27.30 -12.54 2.01
CA GLY A 20 28.37 -12.43 1.02
C GLY A 20 28.63 -10.99 0.61
N VAL A 21 29.38 -10.82 -0.48
CA VAL A 21 29.68 -9.51 -1.08
C VAL A 21 28.46 -9.00 -1.84
N GLY A 22 28.02 -7.79 -1.50
CA GLY A 22 26.91 -7.09 -2.16
C GLY A 22 27.40 -6.09 -3.21
N ILE A 23 26.48 -5.25 -3.67
CA ILE A 23 26.85 -4.04 -4.43
C ILE A 23 27.39 -2.98 -3.46
N GLU A 24 28.32 -2.15 -3.94
CA GLU A 24 28.82 -1.00 -3.21
C GLU A 24 28.07 0.27 -3.64
N MET A 25 27.67 1.10 -2.67
CA MET A 25 26.94 2.34 -2.90
C MET A 25 27.42 3.40 -1.90
N THR A 26 27.53 4.65 -2.33
CA THR A 26 27.81 5.77 -1.43
C THR A 26 26.57 6.17 -0.64
N GLU A 27 26.75 6.97 0.41
CA GLU A 27 25.64 7.58 1.15
C GLU A 27 24.73 8.42 0.24
N ALA A 28 25.32 9.14 -0.72
CA ALA A 28 24.60 9.93 -1.71
C ALA A 28 23.77 9.05 -2.66
N ASP A 29 24.30 7.88 -3.06
CA ASP A 29 23.55 6.94 -3.89
C ASP A 29 22.33 6.40 -3.15
N ILE A 30 22.48 6.05 -1.86
CA ILE A 30 21.40 5.54 -1.01
C ILE A 30 20.34 6.61 -0.70
N ALA A 31 20.70 7.90 -0.66
CA ALA A 31 19.74 8.97 -0.41
C ALA A 31 18.56 8.93 -1.41
N GLY A 32 18.80 8.56 -2.67
CA GLY A 32 17.76 8.36 -3.69
C GLY A 32 16.91 7.09 -3.55
N TRP A 33 17.15 6.27 -2.52
CA TRP A 33 16.38 5.09 -2.14
C TRP A 33 15.65 5.27 -0.80
N VAL A 34 15.64 6.49 -0.26
CA VAL A 34 14.99 6.81 1.01
C VAL A 34 13.88 7.82 0.78
N ALA A 35 12.64 7.38 0.96
CA ALA A 35 11.48 8.26 1.07
C ALA A 35 11.29 8.62 2.55
N ARG A 36 11.58 9.86 2.94
CA ARG A 36 11.34 10.34 4.30
C ARG A 36 9.94 10.91 4.39
N PHE A 37 9.11 10.38 5.28
CA PHE A 37 7.74 10.87 5.43
C PHE A 37 7.67 12.39 5.67
N ALA A 38 8.60 12.94 6.45
CA ALA A 38 8.69 14.37 6.73
C ALA A 38 8.93 15.25 5.48
N ASP A 39 9.46 14.68 4.41
CA ASP A 39 9.77 15.39 3.16
C ASP A 39 8.68 15.14 2.08
N LEU A 40 7.70 14.29 2.36
CA LEU A 40 6.65 13.98 1.39
C LEU A 40 5.58 15.09 1.37
N GLY A 41 5.26 15.56 0.18
CA GLY A 41 4.15 16.47 -0.06
C GLY A 41 2.92 15.73 -0.58
N ALA A 42 1.72 16.19 -0.18
CA ALA A 42 0.48 15.70 -0.75
C ALA A 42 0.37 16.13 -2.22
N ASP A 43 0.16 15.17 -3.13
CA ASP A 43 0.01 15.42 -4.55
C ASP A 43 -1.28 16.21 -4.84
N PRO A 44 -1.21 17.45 -5.36
CA PRO A 44 -2.37 18.29 -5.65
C PRO A 44 -3.29 17.71 -6.75
N ASN A 45 -2.83 16.73 -7.50
CA ASN A 45 -3.53 16.11 -8.62
C ASN A 45 -4.14 14.75 -8.26
N ALA A 46 -3.71 14.13 -7.16
CA ALA A 46 -4.22 12.85 -6.71
C ALA A 46 -5.69 12.96 -6.27
N PHE A 47 -6.52 12.03 -6.77
CA PHE A 47 -7.91 11.80 -6.37
C PHE A 47 -8.73 13.09 -6.21
N ARG A 48 -8.64 13.99 -7.20
CA ARG A 48 -9.51 15.16 -7.26
C ARG A 48 -10.96 14.69 -7.38
N ASP A 49 -11.72 14.84 -6.30
CA ASP A 49 -13.17 14.78 -6.40
C ASP A 49 -13.61 15.99 -7.22
N ALA A 50 -14.12 15.73 -8.42
CA ALA A 50 -14.53 16.77 -9.36
C ALA A 50 -15.77 17.54 -8.88
N ASN A 51 -16.53 16.95 -7.95
CA ASN A 51 -17.78 17.50 -7.43
C ASN A 51 -17.58 18.21 -6.09
N ASP A 52 -16.65 17.74 -5.26
CA ASP A 52 -16.32 18.37 -3.98
C ASP A 52 -14.82 18.32 -3.66
N PRO A 53 -14.05 19.35 -4.05
CA PRO A 53 -12.63 19.44 -3.75
C PRO A 53 -12.29 19.39 -2.26
N SER A 54 -13.24 19.64 -1.36
CA SER A 54 -13.03 19.56 0.10
C SER A 54 -12.93 18.11 0.60
N ARG A 55 -13.48 17.14 -0.16
CA ARG A 55 -13.47 15.69 0.18
C ARG A 55 -12.24 14.94 -0.32
N ARG A 56 -11.19 15.67 -0.72
CA ARG A 56 -9.99 15.08 -1.32
C ARG A 56 -9.22 14.22 -0.31
N LEU A 57 -8.81 13.05 -0.77
CA LEU A 57 -7.77 12.27 -0.09
C LEU A 57 -6.42 12.96 -0.30
N LYS A 58 -5.60 13.04 0.74
CA LYS A 58 -4.22 13.49 0.63
C LYS A 58 -3.36 12.27 0.39
N ILE A 59 -2.71 12.22 -0.77
CA ILE A 59 -1.79 11.13 -1.12
C ILE A 59 -0.38 11.65 -1.24
N MET A 60 0.53 10.99 -0.54
CA MET A 60 1.95 11.27 -0.51
C MET A 60 2.69 10.05 -1.07
N TRP A 61 3.28 10.19 -2.25
CA TRP A 61 3.90 9.07 -2.96
C TRP A 61 5.33 8.81 -2.47
N ALA A 62 5.53 7.66 -1.82
CA ALA A 62 6.86 7.24 -1.38
C ALA A 62 7.62 6.54 -2.51
N ILE A 63 6.97 5.56 -3.15
CA ILE A 63 7.51 4.78 -4.27
C ILE A 63 6.48 4.80 -5.40
N SER A 64 6.87 5.26 -6.58
CA SER A 64 6.05 5.15 -7.80
C SER A 64 6.97 5.00 -9.00
N PRO A 65 7.19 3.77 -9.51
CA PRO A 65 8.04 3.53 -10.68
C PRO A 65 7.65 4.43 -11.85
N GLU A 66 8.63 5.12 -12.42
CA GLU A 66 8.46 6.05 -13.54
C GLU A 66 7.41 7.15 -13.28
N ASN A 67 7.06 7.39 -12.01
CA ASN A 67 5.95 8.24 -11.58
C ASN A 67 4.59 7.83 -12.17
N GLY A 68 4.37 6.54 -12.44
CA GLY A 68 3.13 6.03 -13.04
C GLY A 68 1.87 6.17 -12.18
N GLY A 69 2.00 6.18 -10.84
CA GLY A 69 0.91 6.51 -9.91
C GLY A 69 0.85 8.00 -9.58
N GLY A 70 2.01 8.67 -9.49
CA GLY A 70 2.16 10.09 -9.24
C GLY A 70 3.63 10.46 -8.97
N PRO A 71 3.93 11.75 -8.73
CA PRO A 71 5.30 12.20 -8.46
C PRO A 71 5.77 11.69 -7.09
N ALA A 72 6.69 10.72 -7.09
CA ALA A 72 7.19 10.08 -5.87
C ALA A 72 8.63 10.45 -5.52
N ALA A 73 8.97 10.30 -4.23
CA ALA A 73 10.35 10.42 -3.76
C ALA A 73 11.28 9.36 -4.38
N ILE A 74 10.78 8.14 -4.58
CA ILE A 74 11.49 7.04 -5.24
C ILE A 74 10.75 6.65 -6.51
N SER A 75 11.24 7.12 -7.66
CA SER A 75 10.66 6.82 -8.98
C SER A 75 11.38 5.70 -9.76
N ARG A 76 12.39 5.08 -9.12
CA ARG A 76 13.17 3.97 -9.68
C ARG A 76 12.32 2.70 -9.88
N PRO A 77 12.75 1.76 -10.74
CA PRO A 77 11.99 0.53 -11.00
C PRO A 77 11.68 -0.27 -9.73
N HIS A 78 10.40 -0.52 -9.49
CA HIS A 78 9.86 -1.42 -8.46
C HIS A 78 8.67 -2.20 -9.05
N PRO A 79 8.35 -3.40 -8.56
CA PRO A 79 7.17 -4.13 -9.00
C PRO A 79 5.88 -3.68 -8.26
N PHE A 80 5.95 -2.60 -7.49
CA PHE A 80 4.84 -2.05 -6.70
C PHE A 80 4.99 -0.52 -6.58
N HIS A 81 3.90 0.15 -6.22
CA HIS A 81 3.94 1.51 -5.68
C HIS A 81 3.65 1.50 -4.18
N MET A 82 4.03 2.57 -3.49
CA MET A 82 3.75 2.77 -2.07
C MET A 82 3.45 4.24 -1.84
N SER A 83 2.35 4.51 -1.15
CA SER A 83 1.94 5.86 -0.78
C SER A 83 1.40 5.89 0.65
N TYR A 84 1.40 7.07 1.23
CA TYR A 84 0.67 7.37 2.46
C TYR A 84 -0.61 8.10 2.07
N ILE A 85 -1.72 7.70 2.70
CA ILE A 85 -3.03 8.29 2.48
C ILE A 85 -3.49 8.88 3.81
N GLU A 86 -3.91 10.13 3.78
CA GLU A 86 -4.63 10.76 4.88
C GLU A 86 -6.02 11.16 4.40
N SER A 87 -7.01 10.97 5.27
CA SER A 87 -8.39 11.33 5.04
C SER A 87 -9.06 11.81 6.31
N GLU A 88 -10.03 12.69 6.16
CA GLU A 88 -10.94 13.06 7.25
C GLU A 88 -12.11 12.06 7.32
N PRO A 89 -12.79 11.93 8.48
CA PRO A 89 -13.98 11.10 8.59
C PRO A 89 -15.01 11.40 7.49
N GLY A 90 -15.42 10.36 6.75
CA GLY A 90 -16.35 10.48 5.62
C GLY A 90 -15.71 10.81 4.27
N HIS A 91 -14.38 10.99 4.20
CA HIS A 91 -13.66 11.13 2.94
C HIS A 91 -13.06 9.79 2.56
N HIS A 92 -13.56 9.20 1.47
CA HIS A 92 -13.16 7.88 0.99
C HIS A 92 -13.25 7.87 -0.55
N PRO A 93 -12.48 7.01 -1.25
CA PRO A 93 -12.61 6.89 -2.70
C PRO A 93 -13.97 6.26 -3.05
N VAL A 94 -14.38 6.38 -4.30
CA VAL A 94 -15.53 5.62 -4.81
C VAL A 94 -15.26 4.12 -4.71
N LEU A 95 -16.31 3.30 -4.68
CA LEU A 95 -16.16 1.84 -4.74
C LEU A 95 -15.51 1.44 -6.08
N HIS A 96 -14.39 0.71 -6.03
CA HIS A 96 -13.64 0.28 -7.22
C HIS A 96 -12.83 -1.00 -6.95
N TYR A 97 -12.17 -1.55 -7.98
CA TYR A 97 -11.22 -2.67 -7.86
C TYR A 97 -9.94 -2.39 -8.66
N HIS A 98 -8.90 -3.18 -8.40
CA HIS A 98 -7.66 -3.19 -9.17
C HIS A 98 -7.41 -4.60 -9.71
N GLU A 99 -6.66 -4.70 -10.82
CA GLU A 99 -6.23 -5.99 -11.39
C GLU A 99 -5.05 -6.63 -10.61
N TYR A 100 -4.57 -5.96 -9.57
CA TYR A 100 -3.47 -6.39 -8.70
C TYR A 100 -3.88 -6.35 -7.22
N ALA A 101 -3.11 -7.03 -6.39
CA ALA A 101 -3.31 -6.99 -4.94
C ALA A 101 -2.85 -5.65 -4.37
N GLU A 102 -3.57 -5.15 -3.38
CA GLU A 102 -3.26 -3.92 -2.67
C GLU A 102 -3.22 -4.18 -1.17
N VAL A 103 -2.33 -3.51 -0.46
CA VAL A 103 -2.14 -3.72 0.98
C VAL A 103 -2.27 -2.39 1.70
N PHE A 104 -3.16 -2.36 2.68
CA PHE A 104 -3.33 -1.23 3.59
C PHE A 104 -2.74 -1.57 4.95
N VAL A 105 -2.03 -0.61 5.53
CA VAL A 105 -1.61 -0.64 6.94
C VAL A 105 -2.20 0.60 7.58
N CYS A 106 -3.08 0.43 8.57
CA CYS A 106 -3.60 1.57 9.32
C CYS A 106 -2.48 2.12 10.20
N LEU A 107 -2.00 3.34 9.96
CA LEU A 107 -0.93 3.92 10.78
C LEU A 107 -1.46 4.72 11.97
N ARG A 108 -2.61 5.38 11.79
CA ARG A 108 -3.23 6.26 12.78
C ARG A 108 -4.73 6.34 12.56
N GLY A 109 -5.47 6.52 13.64
CA GLY A 109 -6.93 6.63 13.60
C GLY A 109 -7.58 5.25 13.46
N GLN A 110 -8.74 5.22 12.82
CA GLN A 110 -9.47 3.99 12.54
C GLN A 110 -10.08 4.11 11.16
N TYR A 111 -9.98 3.05 10.36
CA TYR A 111 -10.48 3.02 8.99
C TYR A 111 -11.54 1.93 8.84
N THR A 112 -12.67 2.26 8.24
CA THR A 112 -13.71 1.27 7.89
C THR A 112 -13.63 0.98 6.40
N ILE A 113 -13.22 -0.24 6.07
CA ILE A 113 -13.11 -0.69 4.69
C ILE A 113 -14.40 -1.39 4.31
N HIS A 114 -15.05 -0.90 3.26
CA HIS A 114 -16.25 -1.50 2.69
C HIS A 114 -15.88 -2.37 1.48
N TRP A 115 -16.51 -3.53 1.33
CA TRP A 115 -16.35 -4.37 0.13
C TRP A 115 -17.65 -5.06 -0.30
N GLY A 116 -17.61 -5.70 -1.46
CA GLY A 116 -18.76 -6.28 -2.13
C GLY A 116 -19.20 -5.41 -3.30
N ASN A 117 -20.00 -5.95 -4.21
CA ASN A 117 -20.36 -5.25 -5.45
C ASN A 117 -21.21 -3.98 -5.18
N ALA A 118 -21.85 -3.92 -4.01
CA ALA A 118 -22.59 -2.77 -3.52
C ALA A 118 -21.98 -2.16 -2.23
N GLY A 119 -20.77 -2.58 -1.82
CA GLY A 119 -20.16 -2.14 -0.56
C GLY A 119 -20.89 -2.63 0.69
N GLU A 120 -21.59 -3.76 0.59
CA GLU A 120 -22.49 -4.32 1.59
C GLU A 120 -21.79 -4.94 2.80
N HIS A 121 -20.49 -5.23 2.69
CA HIS A 121 -19.67 -5.78 3.75
C HIS A 121 -18.70 -4.74 4.29
N LYS A 122 -18.24 -4.90 5.53
CA LYS A 122 -17.27 -3.99 6.15
C LYS A 122 -16.35 -4.66 7.18
N VAL A 123 -15.17 -4.08 7.34
CA VAL A 123 -14.18 -4.40 8.37
C VAL A 123 -13.60 -3.11 8.89
N VAL A 124 -13.30 -3.07 10.18
CA VAL A 124 -12.65 -1.93 10.83
C VAL A 124 -11.19 -2.30 11.07
N LEU A 125 -10.29 -1.40 10.71
CA LEU A 125 -8.86 -1.52 10.97
C LEU A 125 -8.45 -0.52 12.05
N ASP A 126 -7.84 -1.03 13.12
CA ASP A 126 -7.20 -0.24 14.16
C ASP A 126 -5.72 0.02 13.82
N PRO A 127 -5.03 0.94 14.52
CA PRO A 127 -3.63 1.21 14.25
C PRO A 127 -2.76 -0.05 14.28
N TYR A 128 -1.92 -0.17 13.26
CA TYR A 128 -1.02 -1.27 12.93
C TYR A 128 -1.69 -2.55 12.38
N ASP A 129 -3.01 -2.54 12.18
CA ASP A 129 -3.69 -3.60 11.43
C ASP A 129 -3.33 -3.53 9.95
N VAL A 130 -3.32 -4.71 9.32
CA VAL A 130 -3.01 -4.91 7.91
C VAL A 130 -4.18 -5.56 7.20
N LEU A 131 -4.61 -4.96 6.09
CA LEU A 131 -5.56 -5.57 5.16
C LEU A 131 -4.87 -5.82 3.82
N SER A 132 -4.85 -7.07 3.36
CA SER A 132 -4.48 -7.41 1.99
C SER A 132 -5.74 -7.62 1.16
N VAL A 133 -5.96 -6.74 0.20
CA VAL A 133 -7.08 -6.79 -0.74
C VAL A 133 -6.68 -7.62 -1.96
N PRO A 134 -7.37 -8.72 -2.25
CA PRO A 134 -7.09 -9.51 -3.45
C PRO A 134 -7.45 -8.76 -4.74
N PRO A 135 -6.84 -9.13 -5.88
CA PRO A 135 -7.23 -8.60 -7.17
C PRO A 135 -8.74 -8.73 -7.43
N ARG A 136 -9.31 -7.74 -8.09
CA ARG A 136 -10.70 -7.68 -8.56
C ARG A 136 -11.78 -7.69 -7.46
N LEU A 137 -11.41 -7.45 -6.20
CA LEU A 137 -12.38 -7.17 -5.14
C LEU A 137 -12.85 -5.71 -5.20
N MET A 138 -14.16 -5.50 -5.34
CA MET A 138 -14.76 -4.17 -5.17
C MET A 138 -14.65 -3.72 -3.72
N ARG A 139 -14.01 -2.58 -3.48
CA ARG A 139 -13.80 -1.99 -2.15
C ARG A 139 -13.71 -0.46 -2.15
N SER A 140 -13.95 0.13 -0.99
CA SER A 140 -13.73 1.54 -0.64
C SER A 140 -13.05 1.60 0.73
N VAL A 141 -12.09 2.51 0.88
CA VAL A 141 -11.17 2.61 2.03
C VAL A 141 -11.35 3.91 2.78
#